data_AF-A0A8B9F9P8-F1
#
_entry.id   AF-A0A8B9F9P8-F1
#
_cell.length_a   1.000
_cell.length_b   1.000
_cell.length_c   1.000
_cell.angle_alpha   90.00
_cell.angle_beta   90.00
_cell.angle_gamma   90.00
#
_symmetry.space_group_name_H-M   'P 1'
#
loop_
_entity.id
_entity.type
_entity.pdbx_description
1 polymer ?
#
loop_
_entity_poly.entity_id
_entity_poly.type
_entity_poly.pdbx_seq_one_letter_code
_entity_poly.pdbx_strand_id
1 'polypeptide(L)' 'LSLTEFFLSGSDRIPAYGLEHFQFCIVDPQVENPDELHLVANTCHHILFLPKYSNKRILKKKLLYAIEHNESFGVS' A
#
# COMPACT_ATOMS: atom_id res chain seq x y z
N LEU A 1 2.49 -9.31 -7.26
CA LEU A 1 3.78 -9.13 -6.56
C LEU A 1 4.46 -7.87 -7.10
N SER A 2 4.79 -7.82 -8.40
CA SER A 2 5.38 -6.63 -9.07
C SER A 2 4.70 -5.27 -8.81
N LEU A 3 3.37 -5.21 -8.71
CA LEU A 3 2.66 -3.93 -8.61
C LEU A 3 2.59 -3.35 -7.19
N THR A 4 2.69 -4.19 -6.16
CA THR A 4 2.70 -3.74 -4.76
C THR A 4 4.04 -3.10 -4.41
N GLU A 5 5.10 -3.52 -5.09
CA GLU A 5 6.46 -3.02 -4.96
C GLU A 5 6.56 -1.57 -5.46
N PHE A 6 5.97 -1.26 -6.61
CA PHE A 6 5.90 0.12 -7.12
C PHE A 6 5.12 1.03 -6.18
N PHE A 7 3.96 0.58 -5.68
CA PHE A 7 3.13 1.33 -4.75
C PHE A 7 3.84 1.68 -3.43
N LEU A 8 4.71 0.80 -2.92
CA LEU A 8 5.38 1.00 -1.63
C LEU A 8 6.77 1.62 -1.74
N SER A 9 7.48 1.42 -2.85
CA SER A 9 8.82 1.98 -3.06
C SER A 9 8.81 3.34 -3.76
N GLY A 10 7.71 3.72 -4.42
CA GLY A 10 7.62 4.94 -5.21
C GLY A 10 8.59 4.99 -6.40
N SER A 11 9.14 3.84 -6.81
CA SER A 11 10.19 3.73 -7.83
C SER A 11 9.98 2.48 -8.67
N ASP A 12 10.11 2.61 -9.99
CA ASP A 12 10.15 1.47 -10.94
C ASP A 12 11.44 0.63 -10.83
N ARG A 13 12.35 0.97 -9.91
CA ARG A 13 13.63 0.28 -9.75
C ARG A 13 13.51 -0.80 -8.68
N ILE A 14 13.58 -2.06 -9.10
CA ILE A 14 13.89 -3.16 -8.18
C ILE A 14 15.30 -2.87 -7.59
N PRO A 15 15.47 -2.76 -6.26
CA PRO A 15 16.78 -2.54 -5.67
C PRO A 15 17.77 -3.61 -6.13
N ALA A 16 19.02 -3.24 -6.40
CA ALA A 16 20.06 -4.15 -6.90
C ALA A 16 20.29 -5.39 -6.00
N TYR A 17 19.81 -5.35 -4.76
CA TYR A 17 19.89 -6.42 -3.75
C TYR A 17 18.63 -7.29 -3.66
N GLY A 18 17.73 -7.22 -4.64
CA GLY A 18 16.49 -7.99 -4.66
C GLY A 18 15.47 -7.55 -3.60
N LEU A 19 14.29 -8.18 -3.66
CA LEU A 19 13.14 -7.87 -2.78
C LEU A 19 13.31 -8.42 -1.36
N GLU A 20 14.27 -9.31 -1.16
CA GLU A 20 14.58 -9.92 0.15
C GLU A 20 14.96 -8.90 1.23
N HIS A 21 15.38 -7.70 0.82
CA HIS A 21 15.72 -6.58 1.72
C HIS A 21 14.63 -5.49 1.78
N PHE A 22 13.55 -5.59 1.00
CA PHE A 22 12.48 -4.60 1.03
C PHE A 22 11.53 -4.89 2.19
N GLN A 23 11.74 -4.18 3.30
CA GLN A 23 10.86 -4.24 4.47
C GLN A 23 9.88 -3.09 4.44
N PHE A 24 8.60 -3.41 4.67
CA PHE A 24 7.54 -2.44 4.89
C PHE A 24 6.70 -2.84 6.09
N CYS A 25 6.13 -1.84 6.76
CA CYS A 25 5.28 -2.02 7.93
C CYS A 25 3.81 -1.91 7.55
N ILE A 26 2.97 -2.79 8.07
CA ILE A 26 1.51 -2.70 7.93
C ILE A 26 0.93 -2.12 9.23
N VAL A 27 0.19 -1.02 9.13
CA VAL A 27 -0.43 -0.34 10.26
C VAL A 27 -1.94 -0.32 10.08
N ASP A 28 -2.68 -0.70 11.11
CA ASP A 28 -4.13 -0.54 11.15
C ASP A 28 -4.48 0.86 11.69
N PRO A 29 -5.10 1.74 10.88
CA PRO A 29 -5.42 3.11 11.28
C PRO A 29 -6.55 3.24 12.32
N GLN A 30 -7.17 2.14 12.78
CA GLN A 30 -8.23 2.12 13.81
C GLN A 30 -9.42 3.06 13.49
N VAL A 31 -9.91 3.01 12.26
CA VAL A 31 -11.04 3.85 11.81
C VAL A 31 -12.39 3.17 12.06
N GLU A 32 -13.44 3.97 12.27
CA GLU A 32 -14.80 3.47 12.54
C GLU A 32 -15.44 2.77 11.34
N ASN A 33 -15.22 3.29 10.12
CA ASN A 33 -15.77 2.75 8.87
C ASN A 33 -14.65 2.29 7.92
N PRO A 34 -13.97 1.16 8.20
CA PRO A 34 -12.79 0.74 7.45
C PRO A 34 -13.07 0.44 5.97
N ASP A 35 -14.27 -0.05 5.63
CA ASP A 35 -14.66 -0.43 4.26
C ASP A 35 -14.77 0.76 3.29
N GLU A 36 -15.00 1.95 3.81
CA GLU A 36 -15.12 3.17 3.02
C GLU A 36 -13.74 3.74 2.68
N LEU A 37 -12.73 3.49 3.52
CA LEU A 37 -11.39 4.04 3.35
C LEU A 37 -10.61 3.42 2.20
N HIS A 38 -9.78 4.26 1.57
CA HIS A 38 -8.79 3.84 0.59
C HIS A 38 -7.48 3.46 1.30
N LEU A 39 -6.70 2.59 0.66
CA LEU A 39 -5.36 2.26 1.14
C LEU A 39 -4.45 3.47 0.94
N VAL A 40 -3.60 3.73 1.93
CA VAL A 40 -2.59 4.79 1.87
C VAL A 40 -1.23 4.16 2.10
N ALA A 41 -0.25 4.48 1.26
CA ALA A 41 1.14 4.13 1.47
C ALA A 41 1.96 5.39 1.77
N ASN A 42 2.86 5.31 2.75
CA ASN A 42 3.94 6.27 2.93
C ASN A 42 5.22 5.63 2.40
N THR A 43 5.60 6.00 1.18
CA THR A 43 6.76 5.45 0.49
C THR A 43 8.07 5.85 1.17
N CYS A 44 8.16 7.03 1.80
CA CYS A 44 9.36 7.46 2.52
C CYS A 44 9.69 6.58 3.74
N HIS A 45 8.65 6.08 4.43
CA HIS A 45 8.80 5.26 5.64
C HIS A 45 8.49 3.78 5.39
N HIS A 46 8.19 3.39 4.15
CA HIS A 46 7.70 2.07 3.78
C HIS A 46 6.54 1.59 4.68
N ILE A 47 5.51 2.43 4.87
CA ILE A 47 4.33 2.08 5.68
C ILE A 47 3.11 1.90 4.78
N LEU A 48 2.39 0.81 4.94
CA LEU A 48 1.07 0.57 4.37
C LEU A 48 0.01 0.72 5.46
N PHE A 49 -0.85 1.73 5.33
CA PHE A 49 -2.04 1.84 6.17
C PHE A 49 -3.13 0.93 5.62
N LEU A 50 -3.42 -0.14 6.35
CA LEU A 50 -4.34 -1.20 5.98
C LEU A 50 -5.51 -1.23 6.97
N PRO A 51 -6.65 -0.59 6.64
CA PRO A 51 -7.86 -0.72 7.44
C PRO A 51 -8.27 -2.19 7.58
N LYS A 52 -8.84 -2.54 8.73
CA LYS A 52 -9.48 -3.85 8.94
C LYS A 52 -10.79 -3.95 8.17
N TYR A 53 -10.68 -4.17 6.86
CA TYR A 53 -11.83 -4.40 6.01
C TYR A 53 -12.67 -5.58 6.50
N SER A 54 -13.99 -5.47 6.37
CA SER A 54 -14.93 -6.50 6.84
C SER A 54 -14.76 -7.84 6.12
N ASN A 55 -14.17 -7.86 4.92
CA ASN A 55 -13.93 -9.08 4.17
C ASN A 55 -12.82 -8.96 3.10
N LYS A 56 -12.32 -10.12 2.67
CA LYS A 56 -11.25 -10.26 1.66
C LYS A 56 -11.60 -9.68 0.29
N ARG A 57 -12.89 -9.65 -0.09
CA ARG A 57 -13.32 -9.10 -1.39
C ARG A 57 -13.12 -7.58 -1.44
N ILE A 58 -13.44 -6.88 -0.35
CA ILE A 58 -13.22 -5.44 -0.23
C ILE A 58 -11.72 -5.13 -0.26
N LEU A 59 -10.93 -5.86 0.54
CA LEU A 59 -9.47 -5.75 0.53
C LEU A 59 -8.90 -5.89 -0.89
N LYS A 60 -9.28 -6.95 -1.62
CA LYS A 60 -8.79 -7.19 -2.98
C LYS A 60 -9.17 -6.04 -3.92
N LYS A 61 -10.41 -5.55 -3.84
CA LYS A 61 -10.90 -4.45 -4.69
C LYS A 61 -10.15 -3.16 -4.41
N LYS A 62 -10.00 -2.78 -3.14
CA LYS A 62 -9.31 -1.55 -2.71
C LYS A 62 -7.80 -1.61 -3.01
N LEU A 63 -7.18 -2.78 -2.85
CA LEU A 63 -5.78 -3.00 -3.21
C LEU A 63 -5.54 -2.90 -4.71
N LEU A 64 -6.39 -3.53 -5.54
CA LEU A 64 -6.29 -3.35 -6.99
C LEU A 64 -6.44 -1.88 -7.38
N TYR A 65 -7.44 -1.21 -6.80
CA TYR A 65 -7.70 0.20 -7.09
C TYR A 65 -6.48 1.07 -6.77
N ALA A 66 -5.88 0.93 -5.59
CA ALA A 66 -4.71 1.70 -5.18
C ALA A 66 -3.47 1.43 -6.05
N ILE A 67 -3.34 0.20 -6.54
CA ILE A 67 -2.29 -0.20 -7.47
C ILE A 67 -2.48 0.46 -8.85
N GLU A 68 -3.69 0.37 -9.40
CA GLU A 68 -4.04 0.88 -10.74
C GLU A 68 -4.03 2.41 -10.79
N HIS A 69 -4.49 3.04 -9.71
CA HIS A 69 -4.59 4.50 -9.58
C HIS A 69 -3.48 4.97 -8.65
N ASN A 70 -2.23 4.65 -9.01
CA ASN A 70 -1.01 5.07 -8.30
C ASN A 70 -0.81 6.60 -8.36
N GLU A 71 -1.84 7.35 -7.98
CA GLU A 71 -1.78 8.77 -7.71
C GLU A 71 -0.93 8.92 -6.47
N SER A 72 0.37 9.11 -6.66
CA SER A 72 1.35 9.67 -5.74
C SER A 72 0.78 10.08 -4.39
N PHE A 73 0.54 9.11 -3.49
CA PHE A 73 0.06 9.40 -2.15
C PHE A 73 1.24 9.91 -1.33
N GLY A 74 1.38 11.24 -1.29
CA GLY A 74 2.35 11.94 -0.44
C GLY A 74 3.45 12.65 -1.21
N VAL A 75 3.11 13.74 -1.91
CA VAL A 75 4.05 14.85 -2.08
C VAL A 75 3.52 16.05 -1.31
N SER A 76 3.91 16.13 -0.04
CA SER A 76 4.41 17.31 0.70
C SER A 76 4.29 17.07 2.21
#